data_AF-A0A2D6CS42-F1
#
_entry.id   AF-A0A2D6CS42-F1
#
_cell.length_a   1.000
_cell.length_b   1.000
_cell.length_c   1.000
_cell.angle_alpha   90.00
_cell.angle_beta   90.00
_cell.angle_gamma   90.00
#
_symmetry.space_group_name_H-M   'P 1'
#
loop_
_entity.id
_entity.type
_entity.pdbx_description
1 polymer ?
#
loop_
_entity_poly.entity_id
_entity_poly.type
_entity_poly.pdbx_seq_one_letter_code
_entity_poly.pdbx_strand_id
1 'polypeptide(L)'
;MDRVDVLQIANETFFVILQAAGPVMASGLAVGLMIAIFQTLTSIQEMTLTFVPKIIIIFAAVIFFMPFMMTAVIEFTHTLYDRIIQLG
;
A
#
# COMPACT_ATOMS: atom_id res chain seq x y z
N MET A 1 26.28 -2.22 15.68
CA MET A 1 25.50 -2.66 14.52
C MET A 1 26.30 -3.71 13.79
N ASP A 2 25.92 -4.96 13.99
CA ASP A 2 26.46 -6.09 13.24
C ASP A 2 25.78 -6.18 11.86
N ARG A 3 26.36 -6.88 10.90
CA ARG A 3 25.77 -7.05 9.54
C ARG A 3 24.39 -7.73 9.61
N VAL A 4 24.19 -8.55 10.64
CA VAL A 4 22.93 -9.25 10.91
C VAL A 4 21.81 -8.28 11.29
N ASP A 5 22.11 -7.24 12.07
CA ASP A 5 21.11 -6.24 12.49
C ASP A 5 20.57 -5.47 11.29
N VAL A 6 21.44 -5.10 10.35
CA VAL A 6 21.05 -4.39 9.12
C VAL A 6 20.15 -5.25 8.25
N LEU A 7 20.45 -6.54 8.11
CA LEU A 7 19.62 -7.48 7.36
C LEU A 7 18.25 -7.69 8.03
N GLN A 8 18.21 -7.72 9.36
CA GLN A 8 16.96 -7.86 10.10
C GLN A 8 16.07 -6.62 9.92
N ILE A 9 16.63 -5.42 10.06
CA ILE A 9 15.89 -4.16 9.83
C ILE A 9 15.38 -4.11 8.39
N ALA A 10 16.18 -4.53 7.40
CA ALA A 10 15.75 -4.58 6.01
C ALA A 10 14.56 -5.52 5.81
N ASN A 11 14.59 -6.72 6.40
CA ASN A 11 13.48 -7.67 6.31
C ASN A 11 12.20 -7.10 6.94
N GLU A 12 12.32 -6.52 8.13
CA GLU A 12 11.22 -5.90 8.87
C GLU A 12 10.62 -4.72 8.08
N THR A 13 11.47 -3.93 7.42
CA THR A 13 11.06 -2.85 6.51
C THR A 13 10.21 -3.39 5.34
N PHE A 14 10.63 -4.49 4.70
CA PHE A 14 9.86 -5.08 3.60
C PHE A 14 8.48 -5.56 4.06
N PHE A 15 8.39 -6.14 5.26
CA PHE A 15 7.11 -6.55 5.84
C PHE A 15 6.19 -5.35 6.09
N VAL A 16 6.71 -4.26 6.63
CA VAL A 16 5.94 -3.03 6.87
C VAL A 16 5.47 -2.42 5.55
N ILE A 17 6.32 -2.39 4.51
CA ILE A 17 5.93 -1.94 3.18
C ILE A 17 4.81 -2.81 2.62
N LEU A 18 4.93 -4.14 2.74
CA LEU A 18 3.93 -5.07 2.24
C LEU A 18 2.59 -4.92 2.99
N GLN A 19 2.65 -4.75 4.30
CA GLN A 19 1.48 -4.51 5.14
C GLN A 19 0.81 -3.19 4.76
N ALA A 20 1.56 -2.09 4.64
CA ALA A 20 0.99 -0.79 4.29
C ALA A 20 0.46 -0.75 2.84
N ALA A 21 1.23 -1.23 1.86
CA ALA A 21 0.86 -1.16 0.44
C ALA A 21 -0.14 -2.24 0.01
N GLY A 22 -0.14 -3.41 0.67
CA GLY A 22 -0.92 -4.59 0.29
C GLY A 22 -2.41 -4.32 0.10
N PRO A 23 -3.13 -3.74 1.08
CA PRO A 23 -4.57 -3.48 0.99
C PRO A 23 -4.94 -2.51 -0.15
N VAL A 24 -4.13 -1.45 -0.33
CA VAL A 24 -4.35 -0.45 -1.38
C VAL A 24 -4.08 -1.06 -2.76
N MET A 25 -3.03 -1.86 -2.91
CA MET A 25 -2.74 -2.54 -4.17
C MET A 25 -3.80 -3.59 -4.51
N ALA A 26 -4.26 -4.38 -3.54
CA ALA A 26 -5.29 -5.39 -3.74
C ALA A 26 -6.63 -4.76 -4.17
N SER A 27 -7.04 -3.66 -3.51
CA SER A 27 -8.25 -2.92 -3.87
C SER A 27 -8.13 -2.28 -5.25
N GLY A 28 -6.99 -1.66 -5.56
CA GLY A 28 -6.71 -1.10 -6.89
C GLY A 28 -6.74 -2.15 -8.01
N LEU A 29 -6.22 -3.35 -7.75
CA LEU A 29 -6.24 -4.47 -8.68
C LEU A 29 -7.66 -5.00 -8.92
N ALA A 30 -8.44 -5.23 -7.86
CA ALA A 30 -9.82 -5.71 -7.97
C ALA A 30 -10.69 -4.75 -8.79
N VAL A 31 -10.54 -3.45 -8.53
CA VAL A 31 -11.28 -2.39 -9.23
C VAL A 31 -10.80 -2.24 -10.66
N GLY A 32 -9.48 -2.23 -10.88
CA GLY A 32 -8.89 -2.16 -12.21
C GLY A 32 -9.37 -3.31 -13.10
N LEU A 33 -9.43 -4.52 -12.54
CA LEU A 33 -9.95 -5.71 -13.22
C LEU A 33 -11.44 -5.56 -13.55
N MET A 34 -12.26 -5.14 -12.57
CA MET A 34 -13.68 -4.92 -12.78
C MET A 34 -13.93 -3.94 -13.92
N ILE A 35 -13.25 -2.79 -13.91
CA ILE A 35 -13.39 -1.78 -14.96
C ILE A 35 -12.92 -2.34 -16.33
N ALA A 36 -11.82 -3.08 -16.38
CA ALA A 36 -11.32 -3.68 -17.63
C ALA A 36 -12.32 -4.67 -18.25
N ILE A 37 -13.02 -5.45 -17.42
CA ILE A 37 -14.08 -6.36 -17.87
C ILE A 37 -15.26 -5.55 -18.42
N PHE A 38 -15.71 -4.49 -17.72
CA PHE A 38 -16.78 -3.62 -18.20
C PHE A 38 -16.46 -2.95 -19.54
N GLN A 39 -15.23 -2.47 -19.71
CA GLN A 39 -14.76 -1.92 -20.99
C GLN A 39 -14.81 -2.94 -22.11
N THR A 40 -14.41 -4.18 -21.82
CA THR A 40 -14.37 -5.27 -22.81
C THR A 40 -15.77 -5.73 -23.19
N LEU A 41 -16.68 -5.90 -22.22
CA LEU A 41 -18.04 -6.38 -22.46
C LEU A 41 -18.93 -5.38 -23.19
N THR A 42 -18.71 -4.08 -22.98
CA THR A 42 -19.52 -3.03 -23.62
C THR A 42 -18.92 -2.50 -24.92
N SER A 43 -17.69 -2.92 -25.27
CA SER A 43 -16.91 -2.39 -26.40
C SER A 43 -16.70 -0.86 -26.37
N ILE A 44 -16.97 -0.19 -25.25
CA ILE A 44 -16.77 1.25 -25.07
C ILE A 44 -15.34 1.47 -24.53
N GLN A 45 -14.43 1.87 -25.43
CA GLN A 45 -13.03 2.17 -25.10
C GLN A 45 -12.77 3.68 -24.99
N GLU A 46 -13.71 4.43 -24.44
CA GLU A 46 -13.50 5.86 -24.21
C GLU A 46 -12.58 6.10 -23.01
N MET A 47 -11.44 6.74 -23.27
CA MET A 47 -10.38 6.97 -22.28
C MET A 47 -10.89 7.79 -21.07
N THR A 48 -11.86 8.67 -21.24
CA THR A 48 -12.40 9.54 -20.17
C THR A 48 -13.30 8.79 -19.19
N LEU A 49 -14.21 7.95 -19.70
CA LEU A 49 -15.15 7.15 -18.90
C LEU A 49 -14.47 6.09 -18.03
N THR A 50 -13.26 5.71 -18.40
CA THR A 50 -12.49 4.67 -17.71
C THR A 50 -11.54 5.25 -16.67
N PHE A 51 -11.13 6.51 -16.86
CA PHE A 51 -10.21 7.20 -15.97
C PHE A 51 -10.90 7.74 -14.72
N VAL A 52 -12.06 8.37 -14.86
CA VAL A 52 -12.76 9.04 -13.74
C VAL A 52 -13.21 8.05 -12.64
N PRO A 53 -13.93 6.95 -12.94
CA PRO A 53 -14.35 5.99 -11.91
C PRO A 53 -13.16 5.35 -11.20
N LYS A 54 -12.09 5.03 -11.95
CA LYS A 54 -10.86 4.45 -11.40
C LYS A 54 -10.22 5.38 -10.35
N ILE A 55 -10.12 6.67 -10.64
CA ILE A 55 -9.57 7.66 -9.71
C ILE A 55 -10.40 7.72 -8.42
N ILE A 56 -11.72 7.87 -8.54
CA ILE A 56 -12.61 8.00 -7.38
C ILE A 56 -12.46 6.80 -6.45
N ILE A 57 -12.41 5.60 -7.01
CA ILE A 57 -12.32 4.38 -6.22
C ILE A 57 -10.93 4.24 -5.56
N ILE A 58 -9.84 4.56 -6.27
CA ILE A 58 -8.50 4.54 -5.68
C ILE A 58 -8.40 5.55 -4.53
N PHE A 59 -8.93 6.77 -4.72
CA PHE A 59 -8.98 7.77 -3.65
C PHE A 59 -9.78 7.29 -2.44
N ALA A 60 -10.96 6.69 -2.66
CA ALA A 60 -11.76 6.12 -1.60
C ALA A 60 -11.01 5.00 -0.86
N ALA A 61 -10.32 4.12 -1.57
CA ALA A 61 -9.50 3.06 -0.98
C ALA A 61 -8.35 3.64 -0.15
N VAL A 62 -7.64 4.65 -0.66
CA VAL A 62 -6.56 5.32 0.08
C VAL A 62 -7.09 5.94 1.37
N ILE A 63 -8.21 6.68 1.33
CA ILE A 63 -8.80 7.29 2.53
C ILE A 63 -9.21 6.21 3.54
N PHE A 64 -9.80 5.11 3.07
CA PHE A 64 -10.25 4.01 3.92
C PHE A 64 -9.07 3.27 4.58
N PHE A 65 -8.00 3.00 3.84
CA PHE A 65 -6.82 2.29 4.34
C PHE A 65 -5.76 3.19 4.97
N MET A 66 -5.89 4.52 4.86
CA MET A 66 -4.95 5.50 5.40
C MET A 66 -4.62 5.28 6.88
N PRO A 67 -5.60 5.05 7.80
CA PRO A 67 -5.27 4.83 9.21
C PRO A 67 -4.40 3.59 9.41
N PHE A 68 -4.71 2.51 8.70
CA PHE A 68 -3.98 1.25 8.77
C PHE A 68 -2.53 1.39 8.29
N MET A 69 -2.33 2.09 7.16
CA MET A 69 -0.99 2.39 6.65
C MET A 69 -0.19 3.23 7.63
N MET A 70 -0.84 4.24 8.23
CA MET A 70 -0.19 5.14 9.18
C MET A 70 0.25 4.40 10.44
N THR A 71 -0.60 3.53 10.99
CA THR A 71 -0.28 2.70 12.15
C THR A 71 0.95 1.83 11.88
N ALA A 72 1.02 1.14 10.74
CA ALA A 72 2.17 0.29 10.41
C ALA A 72 3.50 1.08 10.35
N VAL A 73 3.48 2.30 9.80
CA VAL A 73 4.67 3.16 9.73
C VAL A 73 5.05 3.70 11.10
N ILE A 74 4.08 4.10 11.91
CA ILE A 74 4.30 4.62 13.28
C ILE A 74 4.90 3.52 14.16
N GLU A 75 4.34 2.31 14.16
CA GLU A 75 4.84 1.16 14.93
C GLU A 75 6.27 0.79 14.53
N PHE A 76 6.55 0.77 13.23
CA PHE A 76 7.92 0.53 12.74
C PHE A 76 8.88 1.62 13.21
N THR A 77 8.44 2.88 13.17
CA THR A 77 9.24 4.02 13.61
C THR A 77 9.57 3.92 15.11
N HIS A 78 8.59 3.58 15.96
CA HIS A 78 8.84 3.33 17.38
C HIS A 78 9.85 2.19 17.59
N THR A 79 9.70 1.09 16.86
CA THR A 79 10.64 -0.04 16.90
C THR A 79 12.07 0.41 16.57
N LEU A 80 12.24 1.30 15.59
CA LEU A 80 13.57 1.83 15.25
C LEU A 80 14.13 2.75 16.34
N TYR A 81 13.31 3.62 16.93
CA TYR A 81 13.74 4.49 18.03
C TYR A 81 14.16 3.67 19.26
N ASP A 82 13.40 2.64 19.62
CA ASP A 82 13.74 1.76 20.75
C ASP A 82 15.09 1.06 20.51
N ARG A 83 15.33 0.57 19.29
CA ARG A 83 16.63 -0.03 18.92
C ARG A 83 17.78 0.96 18.97
N ILE A 84 17.55 2.23 18.61
CA ILE A 84 18.57 3.30 18.69
C ILE A 84 18.92 3.59 20.16
N ILE A 85 17.92 3.71 21.04
CA ILE A 85 18.13 3.98 22.47
C ILE A 85 18.90 2.82 23.12
N GLN A 86 18.61 1.58 22.75
CA GLN A 86 19.27 0.39 23.28
C GLN A 86 20.74 0.26 22.85
N LEU A 87 21.15 0.96 21.80
CA LEU A 87 22.53 1.00 21.27
C LEU A 87 23.37 2.14 21.88
N GLY A 88 22.75 3.14 22.52
CA GLY A 88 23.42 4.24 23.21
C GLY A 88 23.74 3.93 24.66
#